data_AF-W9S457-F1
#
_entry.id   AF-W9S457-F1
#
_cell.length_a   1.000
_cell.length_b   1.000
_cell.length_c   1.000
_cell.angle_alpha   90.00
_cell.angle_beta   90.00
_cell.angle_gamma   90.00
#
_symmetry.space_group_name_H-M   'P 1'
#
loop_
_entity.id
_entity.type
_entity.pdbx_description
1 polymer ?
#
loop_
_entity_poly.entity_id
_entity_poly.type
_entity_poly.pdbx_seq_one_letter_code
_entity_poly.pdbx_strand_id
1 'polypeptide(L)'
;MGMLAPRKFLQKRKKQEVFRDAADEAEQKNWRRLMNEIEETGSAVAVLRSERMKNREIPKDLVLGTLVRFKQLKKWKLVSEILEWLRNQTWWNFGEMDYLMLITAYGKQGDFNRAEKVLSLINKKGYAPSVVSHTALMEAYGRGGRYNNAEAIFRRMKSSGPEPSAVTYQIILKTFVEVLF
;
A
#
# COMPACT_ATOMS: atom_id res chain seq x y z
N MET A 1 -5.79 -56.30 -23.80
CA MET A 1 -6.24 -55.15 -24.61
C MET A 1 -7.61 -54.72 -24.08
N GLY A 2 -7.77 -53.48 -23.63
CA GLY A 2 -9.06 -52.91 -23.16
C GLY A 2 -9.00 -52.35 -21.74
N MET A 3 -8.16 -51.33 -21.50
CA MET A 3 -8.55 -49.92 -21.31
C MET A 3 -9.10 -49.58 -19.91
N LEU A 4 -8.18 -49.06 -19.08
CA LEU A 4 -8.45 -48.20 -17.92
C LEU A 4 -8.93 -46.81 -18.39
N ALA A 5 -10.04 -46.31 -17.83
CA ALA A 5 -10.31 -44.87 -17.63
C ALA A 5 -11.68 -44.64 -16.93
N PRO A 6 -11.95 -43.47 -16.31
CA PRO A 6 -11.02 -42.49 -15.73
C PRO A 6 -11.43 -41.94 -14.34
N ARG A 7 -10.42 -41.31 -13.71
CA ARG A 7 -10.39 -40.47 -12.51
C ARG A 7 -11.71 -39.77 -12.13
N LYS A 8 -12.12 -39.97 -10.86
CA LYS A 8 -13.17 -39.21 -10.18
C LYS A 8 -12.89 -37.71 -10.28
N PHE A 9 -13.87 -37.00 -10.82
CA PHE A 9 -13.92 -35.54 -10.92
C PHE A 9 -13.63 -34.88 -9.57
N LEU A 10 -12.63 -33.99 -9.55
CA LEU A 10 -12.50 -32.95 -8.55
C LEU A 10 -13.72 -32.01 -8.68
N GLN A 11 -14.78 -32.26 -7.91
CA GLN A 11 -15.68 -31.19 -7.55
C GLN A 11 -14.89 -30.22 -6.67
N LYS A 12 -14.50 -29.07 -7.23
CA LYS A 12 -14.16 -27.89 -6.43
C LYS A 12 -15.37 -27.60 -5.54
N ARG A 13 -15.34 -28.08 -4.30
CA ARG A 13 -16.25 -27.60 -3.25
C ARG A 13 -15.99 -26.10 -3.13
N LYS A 14 -16.86 -25.27 -3.71
CA LYS A 14 -16.99 -23.87 -3.29
C LYS A 14 -17.20 -23.92 -1.78
N LYS A 15 -16.22 -23.48 -0.99
CA LYS A 15 -16.42 -23.30 0.46
C LYS A 15 -17.63 -22.37 0.59
N GLN A 16 -18.70 -22.89 1.18
CA GLN A 16 -19.84 -22.09 1.55
C GLN A 16 -19.34 -21.13 2.64
N GLU A 17 -19.25 -19.85 2.31
CA GLU A 17 -18.83 -18.84 3.28
C GLU A 17 -19.91 -18.76 4.36
N VAL A 18 -19.52 -19.05 5.60
CA VAL A 18 -20.41 -18.97 6.76
C VAL A 18 -20.38 -17.53 7.23
N PHE A 19 -21.51 -16.83 7.07
CA PHE A 19 -21.69 -15.46 7.55
C PHE A 19 -22.22 -15.49 8.98
N ARG A 20 -21.78 -14.52 9.79
CA ARG A 20 -22.22 -14.41 11.19
C ARG A 20 -23.66 -13.91 11.29
N ASP A 21 -24.03 -12.96 10.43
CA ASP A 21 -25.40 -12.48 10.22
C ASP A 21 -25.58 -11.85 8.81
N ALA A 22 -26.79 -11.36 8.53
CA ALA A 22 -27.16 -10.76 7.25
C ALA A 22 -26.50 -9.39 6.98
N ALA A 23 -26.10 -8.66 8.02
CA ALA A 23 -25.40 -7.39 7.87
C ALA A 23 -23.95 -7.63 7.42
N ASP A 24 -23.28 -8.61 8.03
CA ASP A 24 -21.94 -9.06 7.63
C ASP A 24 -21.93 -9.57 6.17
N GLU A 25 -22.98 -10.26 5.74
CA GLU A 25 -23.11 -10.70 4.34
C GLU A 25 -23.27 -9.52 3.38
N ALA A 26 -24.09 -8.53 3.71
CA ALA A 26 -24.33 -7.36 2.89
C ALA A 26 -23.08 -6.48 2.76
N GLU A 27 -22.35 -6.28 3.87
CA GLU A 27 -21.09 -5.52 3.88
C GLU A 27 -20.04 -6.21 3.02
N GLN A 28 -19.88 -7.53 3.14
CA GLN A 28 -18.90 -8.27 2.37
C GLN A 28 -19.23 -8.32 0.87
N LYS A 29 -20.52 -8.37 0.52
CA LYS A 29 -20.98 -8.22 -0.88
C LYS A 29 -20.68 -6.83 -1.41
N ASN A 30 -20.97 -5.78 -0.63
CA ASN A 30 -20.69 -4.41 -1.01
C ASN A 30 -19.18 -4.19 -1.23
N TRP A 31 -18.34 -4.69 -0.32
CA TRP A 31 -16.90 -4.62 -0.45
C TRP A 31 -16.38 -5.34 -1.70
N ARG A 32 -16.87 -6.56 -1.99
CA ARG A 32 -16.49 -7.28 -3.22
C ARG A 32 -16.87 -6.51 -4.49
N ARG A 33 -18.07 -5.94 -4.52
CA ARG A 33 -18.53 -5.10 -5.63
C ARG A 33 -17.59 -3.90 -5.83
N LEU A 34 -17.29 -3.19 -4.75
CA LEU A 34 -16.39 -2.04 -4.76
C LEU A 34 -15.01 -2.42 -5.30
N MET A 35 -14.45 -3.55 -4.84
CA MET A 35 -13.13 -4.01 -5.31
C MET A 35 -13.12 -4.34 -6.80
N ASN A 36 -14.16 -4.98 -7.32
CA ASN A 36 -14.29 -5.27 -8.75
C ASN A 36 -14.38 -3.97 -9.57
N GLU A 37 -15.17 -3.00 -9.11
CA GLU A 37 -15.31 -1.70 -9.79
C GLU A 37 -13.98 -0.94 -9.82
N ILE A 38 -13.16 -1.02 -8.77
CA ILE A 38 -11.82 -0.43 -8.78
C ILE A 38 -10.90 -1.13 -9.79
N GLU A 39 -11.01 -2.45 -9.93
CA GLU A 39 -10.23 -3.19 -10.91
C GLU A 39 -10.64 -2.87 -12.35
N GLU A 40 -11.93 -2.71 -12.61
CA GLU A 40 -12.47 -2.34 -13.92
C GLU A 40 -12.13 -0.89 -14.29
N THR A 41 -12.31 0.06 -13.36
CA THR A 41 -12.05 1.48 -13.59
C THR A 41 -10.56 1.83 -13.53
N GLY A 42 -9.76 1.00 -12.86
CA GLY A 42 -8.36 1.29 -12.55
C GLY A 42 -8.16 2.46 -11.59
N SER A 43 -9.22 2.99 -10.96
CA SER A 43 -9.15 4.15 -10.06
C SER A 43 -9.92 3.93 -8.78
N ALA A 44 -9.20 3.75 -7.68
CA ALA A 44 -9.81 3.62 -6.36
C ALA A 44 -10.56 4.89 -5.93
N VAL A 45 -10.04 6.05 -6.31
CA VAL A 45 -10.59 7.35 -5.92
C VAL A 45 -11.93 7.61 -6.60
N ALA A 46 -12.08 7.26 -7.88
CA ALA A 46 -13.34 7.46 -8.60
C ALA A 46 -14.47 6.65 -7.95
N VAL A 47 -14.22 5.38 -7.65
CA VAL A 47 -15.19 4.49 -7.01
C VAL A 47 -15.53 4.95 -5.59
N LEU A 48 -14.52 5.28 -4.77
CA LEU A 48 -14.77 5.78 -3.41
C LEU A 48 -15.57 7.09 -3.41
N ARG A 49 -15.29 8.01 -4.34
CA ARG A 49 -16.10 9.25 -4.49
C ARG A 49 -17.54 8.93 -4.87
N SER A 50 -17.77 8.01 -5.80
CA SER A 50 -19.10 7.54 -6.20
C SER A 50 -19.86 6.96 -5.00
N GLU A 51 -19.22 6.12 -4.20
CA GLU A 51 -19.82 5.54 -3.00
C GLU A 51 -20.16 6.58 -1.93
N ARG A 52 -19.32 7.61 -1.76
CA ARG A 52 -19.66 8.72 -0.85
C ARG A 52 -20.91 9.49 -1.28
N MET A 53 -21.06 9.73 -2.58
CA MET A 53 -22.22 10.44 -3.12
C MET A 53 -23.52 9.65 -2.89
N LYS A 54 -23.45 8.32 -2.91
CA LYS A 54 -24.60 7.44 -2.65
C LYS A 54 -24.96 7.37 -1.16
N ASN A 55 -23.97 7.14 -0.30
CA ASN A 55 -24.20 6.80 1.11
C ASN A 55 -24.07 7.98 2.09
N ARG A 56 -23.87 9.21 1.60
CA ARG A 56 -23.55 10.45 2.34
C ARG A 56 -22.19 10.43 3.05
N GLU A 57 -21.82 9.30 3.65
CA GLU A 57 -20.55 9.05 4.32
C GLU A 57 -19.96 7.71 3.88
N ILE A 58 -18.62 7.63 3.90
CA ILE A 58 -17.93 6.36 3.69
C ILE A 58 -17.47 5.84 5.05
N PRO A 59 -17.80 4.59 5.41
CA PRO A 59 -17.28 3.95 6.61
C PRO A 59 -15.73 3.90 6.61
N LYS A 60 -15.11 4.26 7.73
CA LYS A 60 -13.64 4.35 7.83
C LYS A 60 -12.96 2.98 7.73
N ASP A 61 -13.57 1.98 8.33
CA ASP A 61 -13.22 0.56 8.23
C ASP A 61 -13.20 0.04 6.78
N LEU A 62 -14.17 0.44 5.95
CA LEU A 62 -14.17 0.11 4.52
C LEU A 62 -12.89 0.65 3.84
N VAL A 63 -12.56 1.92 4.09
CA VAL A 63 -11.36 2.56 3.53
C VAL A 63 -10.08 1.88 4.02
N LEU A 64 -9.99 1.59 5.32
CA LEU A 64 -8.85 0.88 5.89
C LEU A 64 -8.72 -0.52 5.30
N GLY A 65 -9.82 -1.27 5.16
CA GLY A 65 -9.86 -2.58 4.54
C GLY A 65 -9.37 -2.55 3.10
N THR A 66 -9.79 -1.54 2.33
CA THR A 66 -9.34 -1.34 0.94
C THR A 66 -7.84 -1.00 0.87
N LEU A 67 -7.34 -0.10 1.72
CA LEU A 67 -5.90 0.22 1.80
C LEU A 67 -5.06 -1.01 2.16
N VAL A 68 -5.47 -1.78 3.17
CA VAL A 68 -4.81 -3.02 3.59
C VAL A 68 -4.80 -4.04 2.46
N ARG A 69 -5.93 -4.22 1.77
CA ARG A 69 -6.04 -5.15 0.64
C ARG A 69 -5.11 -4.75 -0.50
N PHE A 70 -5.08 -3.48 -0.90
CA PHE A 70 -4.19 -3.04 -1.98
C PHE A 70 -2.71 -3.09 -1.60
N LYS A 71 -2.37 -2.84 -0.34
CA LYS A 71 -1.03 -3.07 0.20
C LYS A 71 -0.62 -4.53 0.06
N GLN A 72 -1.47 -5.49 0.46
CA GLN A 72 -1.20 -6.94 0.33
C GLN A 72 -1.03 -7.36 -1.14
N LEU A 73 -1.86 -6.81 -2.03
CA LEU A 73 -1.78 -7.06 -3.47
C LEU A 73 -0.65 -6.30 -4.17
N LYS A 74 0.16 -5.53 -3.43
CA LYS A 74 1.25 -4.68 -3.96
C LYS A 74 0.76 -3.66 -5.01
N LYS A 75 -0.51 -3.27 -4.97
CA LYS A 75 -1.09 -2.23 -5.83
C LYS A 75 -0.78 -0.83 -5.27
N TRP A 76 0.50 -0.51 -5.16
CA TRP A 76 0.99 0.70 -4.48
C TRP A 76 0.51 2.01 -5.09
N LYS A 77 0.28 2.03 -6.42
CA LYS A 77 -0.32 3.18 -7.12
C LYS A 77 -1.70 3.52 -6.55
N LEU A 78 -2.58 2.53 -6.43
CA LEU A 78 -3.91 2.70 -5.83
C LEU A 78 -3.81 3.12 -4.36
N VAL A 79 -2.89 2.55 -3.59
CA VAL A 79 -2.65 2.95 -2.19
C VAL A 79 -2.30 4.44 -2.12
N SER A 80 -1.35 4.91 -2.94
CA SER A 80 -0.97 6.32 -2.96
C SER A 80 -2.10 7.22 -3.44
N GLU A 81 -2.90 6.81 -4.43
CA GLU A 81 -4.04 7.59 -4.92
C GLU A 81 -5.11 7.79 -3.83
N ILE A 82 -5.43 6.72 -3.09
CA ILE A 82 -6.40 6.80 -1.97
C ILE A 82 -5.87 7.74 -0.89
N LEU A 83 -4.63 7.58 -0.45
CA LEU A 83 -4.04 8.40 0.62
C LEU A 83 -3.93 9.88 0.19
N GLU A 84 -3.57 10.14 -1.06
CA GLU A 84 -3.56 11.48 -1.64
C GLU A 84 -4.96 12.10 -1.68
N TRP A 85 -5.99 11.30 -1.91
CA TRP A 85 -7.37 11.78 -1.82
C TRP A 85 -7.81 12.01 -0.37
N LEU A 86 -7.50 11.09 0.55
CA LEU A 86 -7.84 11.15 1.98
C LEU A 86 -7.24 12.37 2.68
N ARG A 87 -6.01 12.77 2.33
CA ARG A 87 -5.35 13.94 2.94
C ARG A 87 -6.12 15.25 2.72
N ASN A 88 -6.98 15.29 1.69
CA ASN A 88 -7.80 16.45 1.33
C ASN A 88 -9.24 16.32 1.86
N GLN A 89 -9.50 15.38 2.77
CA GLN A 89 -10.83 15.14 3.34
C GLN A 89 -10.93 15.69 4.76
N THR A 90 -12.07 16.30 5.09
CA THR A 90 -12.34 16.85 6.43
C THR A 90 -12.77 15.79 7.45
N TRP A 91 -13.34 14.67 6.99
CA TRP A 91 -13.83 13.58 7.84
C TRP A 91 -12.75 12.53 8.17
N TRP A 92 -11.60 12.61 7.49
CA TRP A 92 -10.43 11.76 7.73
C TRP A 92 -9.35 12.56 8.44
N ASN A 93 -9.00 12.15 9.66
CA ASN A 93 -7.88 12.77 10.38
C ASN A 93 -6.57 12.13 9.90
N PHE A 94 -5.90 12.79 8.95
CA PHE A 94 -4.69 12.26 8.35
C PHE A 94 -3.51 12.29 9.33
N GLY A 95 -3.16 11.12 9.86
CA GLY A 95 -2.21 10.96 10.96
C GLY A 95 -0.83 10.46 10.53
N GLU A 96 0.04 10.23 11.52
CA GLU A 96 1.38 9.67 11.32
C GLU A 96 1.37 8.40 10.45
N MET A 97 0.48 7.45 10.76
CA MET A 97 0.40 6.17 10.04
C MET A 97 0.01 6.33 8.57
N ASP A 98 -0.84 7.31 8.25
CA ASP A 98 -1.23 7.61 6.86
C ASP A 98 -0.05 8.19 6.08
N TYR A 99 0.72 9.10 6.70
CA TYR A 99 1.96 9.62 6.13
C TYR A 99 2.99 8.50 5.91
N LEU A 100 3.21 7.64 6.90
CA LEU A 100 4.13 6.51 6.79
C LEU A 100 3.72 5.55 5.66
N MET A 101 2.42 5.27 5.53
CA MET A 101 1.91 4.43 4.44
C MET A 101 2.07 5.10 3.08
N LEU A 102 1.86 6.42 2.99
CA LEU A 102 2.04 7.19 1.75
C LEU A 102 3.50 7.23 1.31
N ILE A 103 4.43 7.49 2.23
CA ILE A 103 5.89 7.43 1.97
C ILE A 103 6.27 6.01 1.52
N THR A 104 5.75 4.98 2.19
CA THR A 104 5.97 3.58 1.79
C THR A 104 5.44 3.30 0.39
N ALA A 105 4.25 3.79 0.05
CA ALA A 105 3.66 3.59 -1.27
C ALA A 105 4.50 4.26 -2.38
N TYR A 106 5.03 5.47 -2.14
CA TYR A 106 5.96 6.11 -3.06
C TYR A 106 7.32 5.41 -3.12
N GLY A 107 7.83 4.94 -1.98
CA GLY A 107 9.01 4.10 -1.90
C GLY A 107 8.92 2.88 -2.79
N LYS A 108 7.80 2.17 -2.76
CA LYS A 108 7.57 0.98 -3.58
C LYS A 108 7.37 1.28 -5.07
N GLN A 109 6.98 2.52 -5.41
CA GLN A 109 6.84 2.99 -6.79
C GLN A 109 8.14 3.56 -7.38
N GLY A 110 9.17 3.81 -6.56
CA GLY A 110 10.38 4.52 -7.01
C GLY A 110 10.20 6.03 -7.17
N ASP A 111 9.08 6.60 -6.69
CA ASP A 111 8.82 8.03 -6.77
C ASP A 111 9.49 8.77 -5.60
N PHE A 112 10.82 8.93 -5.72
CA PHE A 112 11.62 9.60 -4.70
C PHE A 112 11.21 11.06 -4.49
N ASN A 113 10.82 11.78 -5.55
CA ASN A 113 10.39 13.17 -5.44
C ASN A 113 9.18 13.35 -4.53
N ARG A 114 8.17 12.48 -4.66
CA ARG A 114 7.00 12.54 -3.77
C ARG A 114 7.31 11.98 -2.39
N ALA A 115 8.10 10.91 -2.28
CA ALA A 115 8.52 10.36 -0.99
C ALA A 115 9.24 11.42 -0.13
N GLU A 116 10.16 12.20 -0.70
CA GLU A 116 10.85 13.29 0.01
C GLU A 116 9.92 14.39 0.48
N LYS A 117 8.99 14.83 -0.38
CA LYS A 117 8.01 15.86 -0.03
C LYS A 117 7.16 15.43 1.16
N VAL A 118 6.71 14.18 1.16
CA VAL A 118 5.88 13.64 2.26
C VAL A 118 6.72 13.45 3.53
N LEU A 119 7.98 13.02 3.43
CA LEU A 119 8.90 12.94 4.57
C LEU A 119 9.20 14.32 5.18
N SER A 120 9.32 15.37 4.37
CA SER A 120 9.46 16.73 4.88
C SER A 120 8.17 17.18 5.58
N LEU A 121 7.02 16.85 5.02
CA LEU A 121 5.71 17.21 5.56
C LEU A 121 5.44 16.52 6.90
N ILE A 122 5.75 15.23 7.04
CA ILE A 122 5.51 14.49 8.30
C ILE A 122 6.32 15.11 9.45
N ASN A 123 7.56 15.53 9.19
CA ASN A 123 8.40 16.24 10.15
C ASN A 123 7.84 17.63 10.51
N LYS A 124 7.35 18.40 9.52
CA LYS A 124 6.70 19.70 9.75
C LYS A 124 5.40 19.58 10.56
N LYS A 125 4.74 18.43 10.49
CA LYS A 125 3.55 18.11 11.31
C LYS A 125 3.89 17.64 12.72
N GLY A 126 5.18 17.57 13.07
CA GLY A 126 5.65 17.21 14.40
C GLY A 126 5.86 15.72 14.62
N TYR A 127 5.69 14.86 13.60
CA TYR A 127 6.02 13.45 13.75
C TYR A 127 7.47 13.20 13.29
N ALA A 128 8.26 12.64 14.20
CA ALA A 128 9.66 12.32 13.94
C ALA A 128 9.77 11.23 12.86
N PRO A 129 10.53 11.44 11.78
CA PRO A 129 10.77 10.39 10.78
C PRO A 129 11.38 9.12 11.39
N SER A 130 10.69 7.99 11.21
CA SER A 130 11.08 6.69 11.76
C SER A 130 12.06 5.93 10.86
N VAL A 131 12.56 4.78 11.33
CA VAL A 131 13.33 3.83 10.51
C VAL A 131 12.55 3.43 9.25
N VAL A 132 11.24 3.27 9.35
CA VAL A 132 10.36 2.86 8.24
C VAL A 132 10.29 3.94 7.17
N SER A 133 10.11 5.21 7.55
CA SER A 133 10.02 6.30 6.57
C SER A 133 11.34 6.57 5.86
N HIS A 134 12.47 6.47 6.56
CA HIS A 134 13.79 6.58 5.94
C HIS A 134 14.08 5.40 5.00
N THR A 135 13.75 4.18 5.42
CA THR A 135 13.91 2.98 4.61
C THR A 135 13.05 3.05 3.35
N ALA A 136 11.82 3.57 3.44
CA ALA A 136 10.95 3.78 2.29
C ALA A 136 11.49 4.84 1.32
N LEU A 137 12.05 5.96 1.83
CA LEU A 137 12.69 6.97 0.97
C LEU A 137 13.93 6.40 0.28
N MET A 138 14.76 5.64 1.00
CA MET A 138 15.91 4.95 0.43
C MET A 138 15.49 3.96 -0.67
N GLU A 139 14.42 3.19 -0.45
CA GLU A 139 13.85 2.31 -1.47
C GLU A 139 13.34 3.08 -2.70
N ALA A 140 12.73 4.25 -2.49
CA ALA A 140 12.28 5.13 -3.56
C ALA A 140 13.46 5.52 -4.46
N TYR A 141 14.55 5.96 -3.85
CA TYR A 141 15.76 6.34 -4.55
C TYR A 141 16.42 5.17 -5.27
N GLY A 142 16.54 4.01 -4.62
CA GLY A 142 17.09 2.81 -5.24
C GLY A 142 16.30 2.40 -6.48
N ARG A 143 14.97 2.27 -6.37
CA ARG A 143 14.10 1.92 -7.50
C ARG A 143 14.06 2.98 -8.60
N GLY A 144 14.28 4.25 -8.26
CA GLY A 144 14.38 5.35 -9.20
C GLY A 144 15.76 5.53 -9.84
N GLY A 145 16.72 4.61 -9.59
CA GLY A 145 18.08 4.67 -10.16
C GLY A 145 18.98 5.73 -9.52
N ARG A 146 18.59 6.31 -8.39
CA ARG A 146 19.31 7.38 -7.67
C ARG A 146 20.13 6.79 -6.53
N TYR A 147 21.04 5.89 -6.87
CA TYR A 147 21.76 5.06 -5.91
C TYR A 147 22.61 5.85 -4.90
N ASN A 148 23.27 6.92 -5.34
CA ASN A 148 24.03 7.82 -4.45
C ASN A 148 23.13 8.46 -3.37
N ASN A 149 21.90 8.82 -3.74
CA ASN A 149 20.93 9.38 -2.80
C ASN A 149 20.45 8.31 -1.81
N ALA A 150 20.21 7.08 -2.27
CA ALA A 150 19.88 5.97 -1.38
C ALA A 150 21.01 5.70 -0.37
N GLU A 151 22.26 5.69 -0.82
CA GLU A 151 23.42 5.53 0.06
C GLU A 151 23.56 6.69 1.06
N ALA A 152 23.34 7.94 0.63
CA ALA A 152 23.38 9.10 1.51
C ALA A 152 22.35 8.99 2.65
N ILE A 153 21.13 8.51 2.36
CA ILE A 153 20.12 8.24 3.38
C ILE A 153 20.61 7.16 4.36
N PHE A 154 21.16 6.05 3.85
CA PHE A 154 21.70 4.99 4.70
C PHE A 154 22.84 5.46 5.62
N ARG A 155 23.78 6.25 5.09
CA ARG A 155 24.86 6.85 5.88
C ARG A 155 24.33 7.78 6.96
N ARG A 156 23.32 8.61 6.65
CA ARG A 156 22.67 9.48 7.61
C ARG A 156 21.98 8.71 8.75
N MET A 157 21.32 7.60 8.42
CA MET A 157 20.72 6.73 9.43
C MET A 157 21.77 6.20 10.42
N LYS A 158 22.92 5.72 9.91
CA LYS A 158 24.02 5.22 10.76
C LYS A 158 24.71 6.27 11.61
N SER A 159 24.75 7.54 11.18
CA SER A 159 25.51 8.58 11.88
C SER A 159 24.70 9.38 12.90
N SER A 160 23.43 9.64 12.60
CA SER A 160 22.62 10.62 13.34
C SER A 160 21.12 10.35 13.26
N GLY A 161 20.71 9.25 12.64
CA GLY A 161 19.31 8.91 12.40
C GLY A 161 18.86 7.68 13.18
N PRO A 162 17.65 7.17 12.88
CA PRO A 162 17.18 5.93 13.46
C PRO A 162 18.01 4.75 12.99
N GLU A 163 18.26 3.79 13.89
CA GLU A 163 19.06 2.60 13.62
C GLU A 163 18.51 1.82 12.42
N PRO A 164 19.34 1.52 11.39
CA PRO A 164 18.94 0.72 10.25
C PRO A 164 18.39 -0.66 10.64
N SER A 165 17.29 -1.07 10.00
CA SER A 165 16.68 -2.38 10.19
C SER A 165 17.23 -3.42 9.20
N ALA A 166 16.95 -4.70 9.41
CA ALA A 166 17.29 -5.77 8.46
C ALA A 166 16.76 -5.48 7.03
N VAL A 167 15.57 -4.89 6.92
CA VAL A 167 14.99 -4.48 5.62
C VAL A 167 15.81 -3.36 4.99
N THR A 168 16.32 -2.43 5.79
CA THR A 168 17.21 -1.34 5.33
C THR A 168 18.47 -1.92 4.71
N TYR A 169 19.13 -2.87 5.39
CA TYR A 169 20.32 -3.56 4.85
C TYR A 169 20.01 -4.35 3.57
N GLN A 170 18.87 -5.04 3.51
CA GLN A 170 18.46 -5.78 2.31
C GLN A 170 18.31 -4.84 1.10
N ILE A 171 17.68 -3.68 1.28
CA ILE A 171 17.47 -2.71 0.20
C ILE A 171 18.81 -2.15 -0.29
N ILE A 172 19.70 -1.71 0.61
CA ILE A 172 20.97 -1.10 0.17
C ILE A 172 21.88 -2.11 -0.54
N LEU A 173 21.91 -3.37 -0.08
CA LEU A 173 22.64 -4.45 -0.77
C LEU A 173 22.10 -4.66 -2.18
N LYS A 174 20.76 -4.73 -2.31
CA LYS A 174 20.11 -4.84 -3.63
C LYS A 174 20.49 -3.65 -4.53
N THR A 175 20.44 -2.44 -3.99
CA THR A 175 20.81 -1.23 -4.73
C THR A 175 22.25 -1.24 -5.21
N PHE A 176 23.21 -1.72 -4.42
CA PHE A 176 24.61 -1.82 -4.86
C PHE A 176 24.83 -2.87 -5.94
N VAL A 177 24.09 -3.98 -5.91
CA VAL A 177 24.13 -4.95 -7.02
C VAL A 177 23.63 -4.31 -8.31
N GLU A 178 22.57 -3.52 -8.26
CA GLU A 178 21.99 -2.81 -9.42
C GLU A 178 22.87 -1.65 -9.95
N VAL A 179 23.90 -1.22 -9.22
CA VAL A 179 24.89 -0.23 -9.68
C VAL A 179 25.98 -0.89 -10.54
N LEU A 180 26.24 -2.18 -10.32
CA LEU A 180 27.38 -2.91 -10.90
C LEU A 180 27.09 -3.59 -12.25
N PHE A 181 25.87 -3.48 -12.77
CA PHE A 181 25.42 -4.04 -14.06
C PHE A 181 24.72 -2.97 -14.89
#